data_AF-A0A3E1KEF8-F1
#
_entry.id   AF-A0A3E1KEF8-F1
#
_cell.length_a   1.000
_cell.length_b   1.000
_cell.length_c   1.000
_cell.angle_alpha   90.00
_cell.angle_beta   90.00
_cell.angle_gamma   90.00
#
_symmetry.space_group_name_H-M   'P 1'
#
loop_
_entity.id
_entity.type
_entity.pdbx_description
1 polymer ?
#
loop_
_entity_poly.entity_id
_entity_poly.type
_entity_poly.pdbx_seq_one_letter_code
_entity_poly.pdbx_strand_id
1 'polypeptide(L)' 'MNRYDARFKLQVAKEACKTSISLKAVARSYGLDFSTVRRWAATYRLH' A
#
# COMPACT_ATOMS: atom_id res chain seq x y z
N MET A 1 -9.30 -15.43 6.70
CA MET A 1 -9.89 -14.24 6.03
C MET A 1 -8.79 -13.39 5.43
N ASN A 2 -8.34 -13.68 4.21
CA ASN A 2 -7.34 -12.84 3.53
C ASN A 2 -7.96 -12.30 2.25
N ARG A 3 -8.79 -11.25 2.39
CA ARG A 3 -9.53 -10.62 1.29
C ARG A 3 -8.63 -9.97 0.22
N TYR A 4 -7.31 -9.93 0.47
CA TYR A 4 -6.30 -9.39 -0.43
C TYR A 4 -5.07 -10.30 -0.44
N ASP A 5 -4.66 -10.74 -1.63
CA ASP A 5 -3.43 -11.50 -1.84
C ASP A 5 -2.22 -10.82 -1.21
N ALA A 6 -1.34 -11.63 -0.58
CA ALA A 6 -0.11 -11.12 0.02
C ALA A 6 0.76 -10.39 -1.03
N ARG A 7 0.77 -10.89 -2.27
CA ARG A 7 1.44 -10.25 -3.43
C ARG A 7 0.87 -8.87 -3.72
N PHE A 8 -0.45 -8.71 -3.65
CA PHE A 8 -1.12 -7.44 -3.86
C PHE A 8 -0.76 -6.42 -2.78
N LYS A 9 -0.77 -6.83 -1.50
CA LYS A 9 -0.34 -5.96 -0.39
C LYS A 9 1.10 -5.47 -0.57
N LEU A 10 1.98 -6.38 -0.99
CA LEU A 10 3.39 -6.09 -1.18
C LEU A 10 3.63 -5.17 -2.38
N GLN A 11 2.87 -5.35 -3.47
CA GLN A 11 2.93 -4.47 -4.63
C GLN A 11 2.49 -3.05 -4.27
N VAL A 12 1.36 -2.88 -3.57
CA VAL A 12 0.85 -1.57 -3.12
C VAL A 12 1.84 -0.88 -2.17
N ALA A 13 2.43 -1.61 -1.22
CA ALA A 13 3.41 -1.07 -0.29
C ALA A 13 4.72 -0.66 -0.99
N LYS A 14 5.16 -1.45 -1.98
CA LYS A 14 6.34 -1.17 -2.79
C LYS A 14 6.10 0.05 -3.68
N GLU A 15 4.95 0.16 -4.34
CA GLU A 15 4.54 1.34 -5.12
C GLU A 15 4.54 2.61 -4.27
N ALA A 16 3.96 2.52 -3.06
CA ALA A 16 3.94 3.60 -2.08
C ALA A 16 5.33 4.00 -1.56
N CYS A 17 6.32 3.10 -1.61
CA CYS A 17 7.69 3.37 -1.19
C CYS A 17 8.60 3.82 -2.36
N LYS A 18 8.30 3.40 -3.59
CA LYS A 18 9.17 3.58 -4.77
C LYS A 18 9.05 4.96 -5.40
N THR A 19 8.01 5.72 -5.07
CA THR A 19 7.84 7.07 -5.57
C THR A 19 7.34 7.96 -4.45
N SER A 20 7.74 9.23 -4.43
CA SER A 20 7.08 10.31 -3.67
C SER A 20 5.61 10.54 -4.09
N ILE A 21 4.94 9.52 -4.63
CA ILE A 21 3.50 9.52 -4.88
C ILE A 21 2.84 9.48 -3.51
N SER A 22 1.94 10.42 -3.30
CA SER A 22 1.14 10.49 -2.09
C SER A 22 0.41 9.17 -1.87
N LEU A 23 0.44 8.63 -0.65
CA LEU A 23 -0.31 7.41 -0.29
C LEU A 23 -1.79 7.48 -0.69
N LYS A 24 -2.38 8.69 -0.75
CA LYS A 24 -3.75 8.92 -1.27
C LYS A 24 -3.90 8.60 -2.74
N ALA A 25 -2.92 8.93 -3.57
CA ALA A 25 -2.96 8.66 -5.00
C ALA A 25 -2.81 7.16 -5.27
N VAL A 26 -1.90 6.47 -4.56
CA VAL A 26 -1.80 5.01 -4.59
C VAL A 26 -3.13 4.39 -4.17
N ALA A 27 -3.69 4.81 -3.03
CA ALA A 27 -4.98 4.34 -2.54
C ALA A 27 -6.10 4.49 -3.59
N ARG A 28 -6.17 5.65 -4.25
CA ARG A 28 -7.15 5.91 -5.32
C ARG A 28 -6.96 5.02 -6.54
N SER A 29 -5.72 4.78 -6.98
CA SER A 29 -5.42 3.90 -8.11
C SER A 29 -5.83 2.44 -7.86
N TYR A 30 -5.73 1.98 -6.61
CA TYR A 30 -6.10 0.61 -6.23
C TYR A 30 -7.51 0.50 -5.64
N GLY A 31 -8.28 1.58 -5.56
CA GLY A 31 -9.60 1.60 -4.91
C GLY A 31 -9.54 1.26 -3.41
N LEU A 32 -8.40 1.50 -2.78
CA LEU A 32 -8.14 1.20 -1.37
C LEU A 32 -8.34 2.42 -0.50
N ASP A 33 -8.54 2.15 0.79
CA ASP A 33 -8.51 3.18 1.81
C ASP A 33 -7.07 3.66 2.08
N PHE A 34 -6.91 4.98 2.24
CA PHE A 34 -5.63 5.58 2.60
C PHE A 34 -5.03 4.96 3.87
N SER A 35 -5.88 4.68 4.86
CA SER A 35 -5.50 4.06 6.12
C SER A 35 -4.87 2.68 5.94
N THR A 36 -5.36 1.90 4.96
CA THR A 36 -4.87 0.57 4.61
C THR A 36 -3.51 0.65 3.94
N VAL A 37 -3.38 1.53 2.94
CA VAL A 37 -2.12 1.77 2.22
C VAL A 37 -1.04 2.29 3.18
N ARG A 38 -1.40 3.22 4.08
CA ARG A 38 -0.49 3.74 5.12
C ARG A 38 0.02 2.63 6.04
N ARG A 39 -0.85 1.72 6.48
CA ARG A 39 -0.47 0.59 7.33
C ARG A 39 0.51 -0.34 6.62
N TRP A 40 0.25 -0.68 5.36
CA TRP A 40 1.15 -1.56 4.58
C TRP A 40 2.48 -0.90 4.27
N ALA A 41 2.49 0.39 3.91
CA ALA A 41 3.71 1.15 3.69
C ALA A 41 4.56 1.28 4.97
N ALA A 42 3.92 1.48 6.12
CA ALA A 42 4.61 1.52 7.41
C ALA A 42 5.23 0.16 7.76
N THR A 43 4.50 -0.95 7.57
CA THR A 43 5.03 -2.30 7.75
C THR A 43 6.20 -2.59 6.80
N TYR A 44 6.11 -2.13 5.54
CA TYR A 44 7.16 -2.33 4.54
C TYR A 44 8.41 -1.47 4.81
N ARG A 45 8.28 -0.29 5.43
CA ARG A 45 9.43 0.54 5.84
C ARG A 45 10.13 0.04 7.11
N LEU A 46 9.44 -0.76 7.92
CA LEU A 46 9.97 -1.29 9.17
C LEU A 46 10.74 -2.62 8.98
N HIS A 47 10.79 -3.14 7.75
CA HIS A 47 11.53 -4.32 7.30
C HIS A 47 12.53 -3.90 6.22
#